data_AF-F1SJV8-F1
#
_entry.id   AF-F1SJV8-F1
#
_cell.length_a   1.000
_cell.length_b   1.000
_cell.length_c   1.000
_cell.angle_alpha   90.00
_cell.angle_beta   90.00
_cell.angle_gamma   90.00
#
_symmetry.space_group_name_H-M   'P 1'
#
loop_
_entity.id
_entity.type
_entity.pdbx_description
1 polymer ?
#
loop_
_entity_poly.entity_id
_entity_poly.type
_entity_poly.pdbx_seq_one_letter_code
_entity_poly.pdbx_strand_id
1 'polypeptide(L)'
;MLGGSLGCRLLRGVGGTRRQFGARGVREGGAAMAAGESMAQRMVWVDLEMTGLDIEKDQIIEMACLITDSDLNILAEGPNLIIKQPDELLDSMSDWCKEHHGKSGLTKAVKESTMTLQQAEYEFLSFVRQQTPPGLCPLAGNSVHADKKFLDKYMPQFMKHLHYRIIDVSTVKELCRRWYPEEYEFAPKKAASHR
;
A
#
# COMPACT_ATOMS: atom_id res chain seq x y z
N MET A 1 -10.64 37.24 85.29
CA MET A 1 -9.27 37.76 85.16
C MET A 1 -8.97 37.82 83.66
N LEU A 2 -8.88 39.01 83.05
CA LEU A 2 -7.61 39.72 82.73
C LEU A 2 -6.67 38.82 81.90
N GLY A 3 -6.27 39.05 80.64
CA GLY A 3 -6.53 40.04 79.57
C GLY A 3 -5.90 39.52 78.24
N GLY A 4 -5.75 40.24 77.10
CA GLY A 4 -6.19 41.58 76.68
C GLY A 4 -5.27 42.20 75.60
N SER A 5 -5.81 42.59 74.41
CA SER A 5 -5.11 43.31 73.30
C SER A 5 -4.09 42.47 72.48
N LEU A 6 -3.65 42.76 71.23
CA LEU A 6 -3.91 43.81 70.22
C LEU A 6 -4.26 43.14 68.85
N GLY A 7 -4.83 43.89 67.89
CA GLY A 7 -4.95 43.45 66.49
C GLY A 7 -3.90 44.05 65.54
N CYS A 8 -3.81 43.55 64.30
CA CYS A 8 -3.25 44.30 63.17
C CYS A 8 -3.87 43.88 61.82
N ARG A 9 -3.61 44.68 60.78
CA ARG A 9 -4.36 44.80 59.52
C ARG A 9 -3.81 43.98 58.34
N LEU A 10 -4.70 43.72 57.37
CA LEU A 10 -4.44 43.49 55.92
C LEU A 10 -3.60 42.24 55.58
N LEU A 11 -3.84 41.51 54.49
CA LEU A 11 -3.94 41.98 53.10
C LEU A 11 -5.04 41.29 52.28
N ARG A 12 -5.50 41.97 51.22
CA ARG A 12 -6.34 41.37 50.17
C ARG A 12 -5.51 40.43 49.28
N GLY A 13 -6.05 39.26 48.94
CA GLY A 13 -5.50 38.35 47.93
C GLY A 13 -6.62 37.90 46.98
N VAL A 14 -6.45 38.16 45.68
CA VAL A 14 -7.48 38.00 44.64
C VAL A 14 -7.93 36.53 44.50
N GLY A 15 -9.24 36.30 44.49
CA GLY A 15 -9.82 34.99 44.18
C GLY A 15 -9.59 34.61 42.72
N GLY A 16 -8.65 33.70 42.48
CA GLY A 16 -8.39 33.15 41.14
C GLY A 16 -9.52 32.23 40.69
N THR A 17 -10.21 32.60 39.61
CA THR A 17 -11.16 31.71 38.93
C THR A 17 -10.43 30.52 38.34
N ARG A 18 -10.58 29.36 38.98
CA ARG A 18 -10.02 28.08 38.53
C ARG A 18 -10.73 27.65 37.25
N ARG A 19 -10.26 28.12 36.09
CA ARG A 19 -10.72 27.66 34.77
C ARG A 19 -10.59 26.14 34.71
N GLN A 20 -11.72 25.43 34.61
CA GLN A 20 -11.74 24.03 34.20
C GLN A 20 -11.25 23.96 32.74
N PHE A 21 -9.98 23.62 32.55
CA PHE A 21 -9.51 23.14 31.26
C PHE A 21 -10.12 21.75 31.03
N GLY A 22 -10.91 21.62 29.96
CA GLY A 22 -11.71 20.44 29.70
C GLY A 22 -10.87 19.23 29.30
N ALA A 23 -11.04 18.11 30.00
CA ALA A 23 -10.35 16.84 29.73
C ALA A 23 -10.82 16.11 28.44
N ARG A 24 -11.51 16.79 27.51
CA ARG A 24 -12.02 16.19 26.26
C ARG A 24 -10.93 16.07 25.19
N GLY A 25 -10.10 17.10 24.99
CA GLY A 25 -9.15 17.16 23.87
C GLY A 25 -7.99 16.15 23.90
N VAL A 26 -7.64 15.59 25.08
CA VAL A 26 -6.51 14.65 25.20
C VAL A 26 -6.87 13.23 24.74
N ARG A 27 -8.14 12.83 24.89
CA ARG A 27 -8.59 11.46 24.54
C ARG A 27 -8.78 11.26 23.04
N GLU A 28 -9.26 12.29 22.33
CA GLU A 28 -9.50 12.24 20.88
C GLU A 28 -8.18 12.13 20.09
N GLY A 29 -7.13 12.86 20.50
CA GLY A 29 -5.80 12.75 19.90
C GLY A 29 -5.18 11.35 20.05
N GLY A 30 -5.36 10.68 21.19
CA GLY A 30 -4.85 9.33 21.40
C GLY A 30 -5.51 8.28 20.49
N ALA A 31 -6.82 8.37 20.28
CA ALA A 31 -7.54 7.48 19.38
C ALA A 31 -7.14 7.69 17.91
N ALA A 32 -6.98 8.95 17.48
CA ALA A 32 -6.52 9.28 16.13
C ALA A 32 -5.08 8.81 15.87
N MET A 33 -4.18 8.94 16.86
CA MET A 33 -2.81 8.43 16.78
C MET A 33 -2.77 6.91 16.64
N ALA A 34 -3.50 6.17 17.50
CA ALA A 34 -3.55 4.71 17.44
C ALA A 34 -4.15 4.19 16.12
N ALA A 35 -5.20 4.85 15.60
CA ALA A 35 -5.76 4.53 14.29
C ALA A 35 -4.75 4.84 13.16
N GLY A 36 -4.01 5.95 13.26
CA GLY A 36 -2.96 6.32 12.30
C GLY A 36 -1.80 5.32 12.27
N GLU A 37 -1.32 4.87 13.44
CA GLU A 37 -0.27 3.85 13.58
C GLU A 37 -0.74 2.50 13.01
N SER A 38 -1.98 2.09 13.27
CA SER A 38 -2.57 0.88 12.69
C SER A 38 -2.67 0.97 11.15
N MET A 39 -3.14 2.10 10.61
CA MET A 39 -3.21 2.27 9.15
C MET A 39 -1.84 2.34 8.48
N ALA A 40 -0.82 2.89 9.14
CA ALA A 40 0.55 2.95 8.62
C ALA A 40 1.21 1.57 8.46
N GLN A 41 0.71 0.55 9.15
CA GLN A 41 1.19 -0.84 9.05
C GLN A 41 0.47 -1.65 7.95
N ARG A 42 -0.52 -1.06 7.25
CA ARG A 42 -1.18 -1.71 6.10
C ARG A 42 -0.20 -1.94 4.95
N MET A 43 -0.47 -2.97 4.17
CA MET A 43 0.33 -3.35 3.00
C MET A 43 -0.47 -3.10 1.72
N VAL A 44 0.18 -2.54 0.70
CA VAL A 44 -0.42 -2.34 -0.63
C VAL A 44 0.10 -3.44 -1.55
N TRP A 45 -0.70 -4.48 -1.74
CA TRP A 45 -0.34 -5.58 -2.62
C TRP A 45 -0.62 -5.20 -4.07
N VAL A 46 0.32 -5.50 -4.95
CA VAL A 46 0.18 -5.33 -6.40
C VAL A 46 0.77 -6.55 -7.09
N ASP A 47 0.14 -6.93 -8.21
CA ASP A 47 0.66 -7.89 -9.18
C ASP A 47 0.50 -7.24 -10.56
N LEU A 48 1.53 -7.31 -11.40
CA LEU A 48 1.53 -6.76 -12.75
C LEU A 48 1.79 -7.84 -13.79
N GLU A 49 1.09 -7.75 -14.91
CA GLU A 49 1.51 -8.38 -16.15
C GLU A 49 2.11 -7.32 -17.08
N MET A 50 3.24 -7.66 -17.69
CA MET A 50 3.97 -6.81 -18.63
C MET A 50 4.19 -7.54 -19.97
N THR A 51 4.51 -6.78 -21.01
CA THR A 51 4.92 -7.33 -22.31
C THR A 51 6.28 -8.03 -22.28
N GLY A 52 7.04 -7.83 -21.20
CA GLY A 52 8.38 -8.38 -20.97
C GLY A 52 9.05 -7.75 -19.75
N LEU A 53 10.38 -7.79 -19.69
CA LEU A 53 11.19 -7.35 -18.53
C LEU A 53 12.16 -6.20 -18.85
N ASP A 54 12.21 -5.73 -20.10
CA ASP A 54 13.04 -4.59 -20.51
C ASP A 54 12.30 -3.28 -20.27
N ILE A 55 12.62 -2.63 -19.16
CA ILE A 55 12.01 -1.36 -18.72
C ILE A 55 12.09 -0.23 -19.76
N GLU A 56 12.97 -0.31 -20.76
CA GLU A 56 13.07 0.71 -21.83
C GLU A 56 12.19 0.43 -23.05
N LYS A 57 11.55 -0.75 -23.12
CA LYS A 57 10.66 -1.13 -24.23
C LYS A 57 9.29 -1.58 -23.75
N ASP A 58 9.28 -2.46 -22.76
CA ASP A 58 8.10 -3.16 -22.28
C ASP A 58 7.14 -2.24 -21.51
N GLN A 59 5.85 -2.58 -21.58
CA GLN A 59 4.77 -1.82 -20.97
C GLN A 59 3.90 -2.71 -20.06
N ILE A 60 3.18 -2.06 -19.14
CA ILE A 60 2.18 -2.71 -18.28
C ILE A 60 0.93 -3.04 -19.11
N ILE A 61 0.39 -4.25 -18.96
CA ILE A 61 -0.81 -4.74 -19.68
C ILE A 61 -1.94 -5.22 -18.76
N GLU A 62 -1.64 -5.71 -17.55
CA GLU A 62 -2.64 -5.93 -16.48
C GLU A 62 -2.06 -5.45 -15.15
N MET A 63 -2.92 -4.95 -14.28
CA MET A 63 -2.58 -4.59 -12.90
C MET A 63 -3.75 -4.94 -11.99
N ALA A 64 -3.46 -5.61 -10.88
CA ALA A 64 -4.39 -5.80 -9.77
C ALA A 64 -3.82 -5.18 -8.48
N CYS A 65 -4.70 -4.77 -7.56
CA CYS A 65 -4.30 -4.25 -6.26
C CYS A 65 -5.23 -4.72 -5.15
N LEU A 66 -4.69 -5.01 -3.96
CA LEU A 66 -5.47 -5.20 -2.74
C LEU A 66 -4.76 -4.60 -1.52
N ILE A 67 -5.53 -4.37 -0.45
CA ILE A 67 -5.02 -3.83 0.81
C ILE A 67 -5.23 -4.85 1.93
N THR A 68 -4.17 -5.12 2.69
CA THR A 68 -4.25 -5.90 3.94
C THR A 68 -3.86 -5.06 5.16
N ASP A 69 -4.26 -5.53 6.34
CA ASP A 69 -3.61 -5.12 7.58
C ASP A 69 -2.23 -5.80 7.75
N SER A 70 -1.64 -5.63 8.94
CA SER A 70 -0.36 -6.24 9.34
C SER A 70 -0.40 -7.76 9.42
N ASP A 71 -1.57 -8.34 9.66
CA ASP A 71 -1.80 -9.76 9.90
C ASP A 71 -2.30 -10.49 8.65
N LEU A 72 -2.21 -9.82 7.49
CA LEU A 72 -2.60 -10.29 6.15
C LEU A 72 -4.11 -10.46 5.93
N ASN A 73 -4.97 -9.90 6.79
CA ASN A 73 -6.40 -9.88 6.54
C ASN A 73 -6.72 -8.88 5.44
N ILE A 74 -7.48 -9.30 4.42
CA ILE A 74 -7.92 -8.43 3.32
C ILE A 74 -8.91 -7.40 3.87
N LEU A 75 -8.59 -6.12 3.70
CA LEU A 75 -9.42 -4.98 4.10
C LEU A 75 -10.22 -4.40 2.94
N ALA A 76 -9.63 -4.42 1.74
CA ALA A 76 -10.25 -3.94 0.51
C ALA A 76 -9.61 -4.60 -0.71
N GLU A 77 -10.44 -5.06 -1.64
CA GLU A 77 -10.03 -5.42 -2.99
C GLU A 77 -10.09 -4.15 -3.86
N GLY A 78 -9.01 -3.87 -4.58
CA GLY A 78 -8.93 -2.79 -5.55
C GLY A 78 -9.40 -3.22 -6.93
N PRO A 79 -9.28 -2.35 -7.94
CA PRO A 79 -9.63 -2.73 -9.29
C PRO A 79 -8.61 -3.74 -9.87
N ASN A 80 -9.05 -4.59 -10.78
CA ASN A 80 -8.19 -5.35 -11.68
C ASN A 80 -8.42 -4.82 -13.11
N LEU A 81 -7.39 -4.21 -13.71
CA LEU A 81 -7.49 -3.44 -14.94
C LEU A 81 -6.53 -3.95 -16.00
N ILE A 82 -7.07 -4.23 -17.19
CA ILE A 82 -6.31 -4.56 -18.39
C ILE A 82 -6.09 -3.27 -19.19
N ILE A 83 -4.84 -2.91 -19.43
CA ILE A 83 -4.41 -1.63 -20.02
C ILE A 83 -4.16 -1.81 -21.52
N LYS A 84 -4.79 -0.98 -22.36
CA LYS A 84 -4.61 -1.01 -23.82
C LYS A 84 -3.18 -0.67 -24.20
N GLN A 85 -2.58 -1.51 -25.03
CA GLN A 85 -1.29 -1.27 -25.69
C GLN A 85 -1.42 -1.34 -27.23
N PRO A 86 -0.46 -0.76 -27.98
CA PRO A 86 -0.40 -0.90 -29.44
C PRO A 86 -0.19 -2.36 -29.85
N ASP A 87 -0.81 -2.75 -30.97
CA ASP A 87 -0.74 -4.11 -31.49
C ASP A 87 0.69 -4.48 -31.91
N GLU A 88 1.46 -3.51 -32.41
CA GLU A 88 2.87 -3.69 -32.79
C GLU A 88 3.76 -4.07 -31.60
N LEU A 89 3.46 -3.55 -30.40
CA LEU A 89 4.18 -3.91 -29.19
C LEU A 89 3.88 -5.37 -28.80
N LEU A 90 2.60 -5.75 -28.81
CA LEU A 90 2.15 -7.11 -28.49
C LEU A 90 2.73 -8.13 -29.48
N ASP A 91 2.75 -7.79 -30.76
CA ASP A 91 3.29 -8.62 -31.82
C ASP A 91 4.85 -8.65 -31.78
N SER A 92 5.50 -7.71 -31.09
CA SER A 92 6.95 -7.69 -30.82
C SER A 92 7.40 -8.44 -29.55
N MET A 93 6.46 -8.88 -28.70
CA MET A 93 6.75 -9.61 -27.46
C MET A 93 7.61 -10.87 -27.69
N SER A 94 8.34 -11.30 -26.65
CA SER A 94 9.04 -12.59 -26.67
C SER A 94 8.07 -13.76 -26.87
N ASP A 95 8.55 -14.88 -27.44
CA ASP A 95 7.72 -16.07 -27.69
C ASP A 95 7.07 -16.61 -26.42
N TRP A 96 7.78 -16.56 -25.29
CA TRP A 96 7.23 -16.92 -23.98
C TRP A 96 6.05 -16.02 -23.59
N CYS A 97 6.20 -14.70 -23.70
CA CYS A 97 5.11 -13.76 -23.39
C CYS A 97 3.92 -13.93 -24.35
N LYS A 98 4.17 -14.17 -25.64
CA LYS A 98 3.12 -14.45 -26.64
C LYS A 98 2.34 -15.71 -26.35
N GLU A 99 3.02 -16.81 -26.04
CA GLU A 99 2.40 -18.09 -25.70
C GLU A 99 1.59 -17.97 -24.39
N HIS A 100 2.19 -17.34 -23.38
CA HIS A 100 1.64 -17.23 -22.04
C HIS A 100 0.41 -16.31 -21.99
N HIS A 101 0.54 -15.07 -22.45
CA HIS A 101 -0.55 -14.09 -22.51
C HIS A 101 -1.60 -14.45 -23.58
N GLY A 102 -1.21 -15.23 -24.58
CA GLY A 102 -2.14 -15.84 -25.53
C GLY A 102 -3.04 -16.90 -24.88
N LYS A 103 -2.45 -17.81 -24.09
CA LYS A 103 -3.18 -18.88 -23.37
C LYS A 103 -4.09 -18.36 -22.26
N SER A 104 -3.67 -17.33 -21.52
CA SER A 104 -4.52 -16.69 -20.50
C SER A 104 -5.68 -15.88 -21.09
N GLY A 105 -5.59 -15.55 -22.39
CA GLY A 105 -6.50 -14.64 -23.08
C GLY A 105 -6.17 -13.16 -22.88
N LEU A 106 -5.14 -12.82 -22.09
CA LEU A 106 -4.75 -11.45 -21.80
C LEU A 106 -4.40 -10.67 -23.07
N THR A 107 -3.64 -11.23 -24.01
CA THR A 107 -3.29 -10.54 -25.28
C THR A 107 -4.55 -10.08 -26.04
N LYS A 108 -5.62 -10.90 -26.03
CA LYS A 108 -6.89 -10.52 -26.66
C LYS A 108 -7.58 -9.40 -25.87
N ALA A 109 -7.66 -9.53 -24.55
CA ALA A 109 -8.30 -8.53 -23.71
C ALA A 109 -7.56 -7.18 -23.74
N VAL A 110 -6.23 -7.16 -23.88
CA VAL A 110 -5.45 -5.93 -24.13
C VAL A 110 -5.82 -5.30 -25.46
N LYS A 111 -5.98 -6.11 -26.53
CA LYS A 111 -6.40 -5.58 -27.84
C LYS A 111 -7.80 -4.97 -27.79
N GLU A 112 -8.72 -5.54 -27.00
CA GLU A 112 -10.10 -5.10 -26.80
C GLU A 112 -10.27 -3.98 -25.74
N SER A 113 -9.26 -3.72 -24.90
CA SER A 113 -9.33 -2.72 -23.83
C SER A 113 -9.42 -1.29 -24.37
N THR A 114 -10.13 -0.44 -23.63
CA THR A 114 -10.20 1.02 -23.81
C THR A 114 -9.50 1.79 -22.68
N MET A 115 -8.93 1.09 -21.70
CA MET A 115 -8.29 1.69 -20.53
C MET A 115 -6.87 2.16 -20.88
N THR A 116 -6.62 3.47 -20.78
CA THR A 116 -5.26 4.02 -20.90
C THR A 116 -4.47 3.88 -19.60
N LEU A 117 -3.14 3.90 -19.71
CA LEU A 117 -2.23 3.86 -18.56
C LEU A 117 -2.54 4.96 -17.52
N GLN A 118 -2.86 6.17 -17.98
CA GLN A 118 -3.12 7.32 -17.10
C GLN A 118 -4.46 7.21 -16.37
N GLN A 119 -5.48 6.62 -17.01
CA GLN A 119 -6.74 6.29 -16.35
C GLN A 119 -6.53 5.19 -15.31
N ALA A 120 -5.79 4.13 -15.65
CA ALA A 120 -5.45 3.08 -14.69
C ALA A 120 -4.69 3.63 -13.48
N GLU A 121 -3.63 4.44 -13.68
CA GLU A 121 -2.90 5.11 -12.59
C GLU A 121 -3.85 5.91 -11.69
N TYR A 122 -4.80 6.66 -12.28
CA TYR A 122 -5.77 7.44 -11.52
C TYR A 122 -6.70 6.55 -10.67
N GLU A 123 -7.25 5.46 -11.22
CA GLU A 123 -8.11 4.54 -10.49
C GLU A 123 -7.36 3.88 -9.31
N PHE A 124 -6.14 3.38 -9.55
CA PHE A 124 -5.31 2.81 -8.48
C PHE A 124 -4.92 3.83 -7.42
N LEU A 125 -4.51 5.04 -7.82
CA LEU A 125 -4.16 6.13 -6.90
C LEU A 125 -5.36 6.60 -6.08
N SER A 126 -6.54 6.69 -6.70
CA SER A 126 -7.81 7.02 -6.04
C SER A 126 -8.18 5.97 -5.00
N PHE A 127 -8.04 4.68 -5.35
CA PHE A 127 -8.26 3.56 -4.43
C PHE A 127 -7.31 3.61 -3.23
N VAL A 128 -5.98 3.63 -3.44
CA VAL A 128 -5.04 3.58 -2.31
C VAL A 128 -5.12 4.80 -1.40
N ARG A 129 -5.47 5.99 -1.93
CA ARG A 129 -5.70 7.19 -1.11
C ARG A 129 -6.85 7.06 -0.11
N GLN A 130 -7.84 6.22 -0.41
CA GLN A 130 -8.96 5.95 0.51
C GLN A 130 -8.58 4.93 1.59
N GLN A 131 -7.51 4.15 1.36
CA GLN A 131 -7.17 2.97 2.17
C GLN A 131 -5.85 3.09 2.95
N THR A 132 -4.92 3.95 2.53
CA THR A 132 -3.60 4.09 3.15
C THR A 132 -3.18 5.55 3.35
N PRO A 133 -2.52 5.88 4.47
CA PRO A 133 -1.92 7.19 4.67
C PRO A 133 -0.73 7.40 3.71
N PRO A 134 -0.60 8.60 3.12
CA PRO A 134 0.38 8.88 2.07
C PRO A 134 1.82 8.72 2.59
N GLY A 135 2.63 7.96 1.84
CA GLY A 135 4.06 7.78 2.05
C GLY A 135 4.43 6.79 3.17
N LEU A 136 3.48 6.11 3.80
CA LEU A 136 3.76 5.22 4.95
C LEU A 136 3.65 3.72 4.62
N CYS A 137 2.69 3.31 3.81
CA CYS A 137 2.47 1.90 3.49
C CYS A 137 3.42 1.39 2.39
N PRO A 138 4.11 0.26 2.58
CA PRO A 138 4.98 -0.34 1.56
C PRO A 138 4.17 -1.08 0.49
N LEU A 139 4.79 -1.24 -0.69
CA LEU A 139 4.34 -2.13 -1.74
C LEU A 139 4.64 -3.59 -1.37
N ALA A 140 3.72 -4.52 -1.61
CA ALA A 140 3.86 -5.93 -1.27
C ALA A 140 3.56 -6.86 -2.45
N GLY A 141 4.24 -8.00 -2.54
CA GLY A 141 4.07 -8.97 -3.64
C GLY A 141 5.19 -10.00 -3.72
N ASN A 142 5.17 -10.88 -4.73
CA ASN A 142 6.27 -11.80 -5.00
C ASN A 142 7.23 -11.19 -6.03
N SER A 143 8.51 -11.01 -5.70
CA SER A 143 9.49 -10.37 -6.59
C SER A 143 9.10 -8.93 -6.96
N VAL A 144 8.35 -8.27 -6.07
CA VAL A 144 7.67 -6.99 -6.32
C VAL A 144 8.62 -5.81 -6.57
N HIS A 145 9.93 -6.03 -6.41
CA HIS A 145 10.96 -5.14 -6.94
C HIS A 145 10.90 -4.99 -8.48
N ALA A 146 10.37 -5.98 -9.20
CA ALA A 146 10.16 -5.93 -10.65
C ALA A 146 9.00 -4.99 -10.98
N ASP A 147 7.85 -5.20 -10.34
CA ASP A 147 6.65 -4.38 -10.50
C ASP A 147 6.93 -2.92 -10.12
N LYS A 148 7.59 -2.71 -8.97
CA LYS A 148 8.02 -1.38 -8.53
C LYS A 148 8.85 -0.65 -9.59
N LYS A 149 9.70 -1.34 -10.34
CA LYS A 149 10.51 -0.72 -11.41
C LYS A 149 9.62 -0.17 -12.53
N PHE A 150 8.57 -0.89 -12.91
CA PHE A 150 7.58 -0.43 -13.88
C PHE A 150 6.73 0.70 -13.30
N LEU A 151 6.23 0.57 -12.07
CA LEU A 151 5.42 1.60 -11.41
C LEU A 151 6.19 2.91 -11.18
N ASP A 152 7.47 2.86 -10.78
CA ASP A 152 8.31 4.05 -10.60
C ASP A 152 8.47 4.86 -11.91
N LYS A 153 8.42 4.19 -13.07
CA LYS A 153 8.56 4.81 -14.41
C LYS A 153 7.21 5.21 -15.01
N TYR A 154 6.20 4.35 -14.91
CA TYR A 154 4.94 4.43 -15.65
C TYR A 154 3.74 4.88 -14.81
N MET A 155 3.81 4.75 -13.47
CA MET A 155 2.80 5.23 -12.52
C MET A 155 3.44 6.01 -11.34
N PRO A 156 4.18 7.10 -11.60
CA PRO A 156 4.95 7.81 -10.59
C PRO A 156 4.09 8.52 -9.53
N GLN A 157 2.83 8.89 -9.82
CA GLN A 157 1.92 9.47 -8.83
C GLN A 157 1.35 8.41 -7.90
N PHE A 158 1.11 7.19 -8.39
CA PHE A 158 0.81 6.03 -7.55
C PHE A 158 1.97 5.75 -6.59
N MET A 159 3.20 5.61 -7.10
CA MET A 159 4.36 5.33 -6.27
C MET A 159 4.69 6.43 -5.26
N LYS A 160 4.41 7.71 -5.58
CA LYS A 160 4.56 8.83 -4.64
C LYS A 160 3.62 8.74 -3.41
N HIS A 161 2.52 8.01 -3.51
CA HIS A 161 1.63 7.74 -2.37
C HIS A 161 2.13 6.60 -1.48
N LEU A 162 3.05 5.76 -1.96
CA LEU A 162 3.58 4.62 -1.23
C LEU A 162 4.92 4.93 -0.54
N HIS A 163 5.28 4.11 0.44
CA HIS A 163 6.60 4.16 1.06
C HIS A 163 7.67 3.54 0.15
N TYR A 164 8.92 3.97 0.27
CA TYR A 164 10.01 3.54 -0.62
C TYR A 164 10.42 2.06 -0.46
N ARG A 165 10.10 1.45 0.69
CA ARG A 165 10.36 0.03 0.99
C ARG A 165 9.31 -0.88 0.36
N ILE A 166 9.69 -2.13 0.15
CA ILE A 166 8.81 -3.21 -0.29
C ILE A 166 8.78 -4.35 0.74
N ILE A 167 7.70 -5.12 0.72
CA ILE A 167 7.58 -6.43 1.38
C ILE A 167 7.59 -7.49 0.28
N ASP A 168 8.76 -8.05 0.03
CA ASP A 168 8.96 -9.02 -1.05
C ASP A 168 8.87 -10.46 -0.51
N VAL A 169 7.78 -11.15 -0.85
CA VAL A 169 7.53 -12.54 -0.46
C VAL A 169 8.58 -13.49 -1.05
N SER A 170 9.16 -13.18 -2.22
CA SER A 170 10.26 -13.97 -2.81
C SER A 170 11.53 -13.91 -1.97
N THR A 171 11.76 -12.83 -1.20
CA THR A 171 12.87 -12.76 -0.24
C THR A 171 12.67 -13.78 0.87
N VAL A 172 11.49 -13.80 1.50
CA VAL A 172 11.15 -14.78 2.56
C VAL A 172 11.20 -16.21 2.01
N LYS A 173 10.70 -16.43 0.80
CA LYS A 173 10.77 -17.72 0.09
C LYS A 173 12.21 -18.21 -0.08
N GLU A 174 13.12 -17.34 -0.51
CA GLU A 174 14.54 -17.67 -0.72
C GLU A 174 15.30 -17.90 0.60
N LEU A 175 14.93 -17.21 1.69
CA LEU A 175 15.45 -17.49 3.03
C LEU A 175 14.94 -18.84 3.55
N CYS A 176 13.63 -19.09 3.46
CA CYS A 176 13.01 -20.36 3.82
C CYS A 176 13.68 -21.54 3.11
N ARG A 177 13.86 -21.47 1.79
CA ARG A 177 14.53 -22.50 0.99
C ARG A 177 15.98 -22.82 1.41
N ARG A 178 16.66 -21.91 2.14
CA ARG A 178 18.06 -22.09 2.59
C ARG A 178 18.17 -22.44 4.08
N TRP A 179 17.28 -21.92 4.91
CA TRP A 179 17.36 -22.02 6.37
C TRP A 179 16.34 -23.01 6.96
N TYR A 180 15.26 -23.27 6.23
CA TYR A 180 14.12 -24.11 6.59
C TYR A 180 13.72 -25.01 5.39
N PRO A 181 14.66 -25.82 4.85
CA PRO A 181 14.43 -26.56 3.60
C PRO A 181 13.37 -27.66 3.75
N GLU A 182 13.17 -28.21 4.95
CA GLU A 182 12.13 -29.22 5.21
C GLU A 182 10.74 -28.58 5.18
N GLU A 183 10.58 -27.43 5.85
CA GLU A 183 9.36 -26.62 5.85
C GLU A 183 9.02 -26.09 4.45
N TYR A 184 10.04 -25.75 3.66
CA TYR A 184 9.90 -25.26 2.28
C TYR A 184 9.21 -26.28 1.35
N GLU A 185 9.43 -27.59 1.53
CA GLU A 185 8.80 -28.60 0.67
C GLU A 185 7.28 -28.66 0.83
N PHE A 186 6.78 -28.34 2.03
CA PHE A 186 5.35 -28.23 2.34
C PHE A 186 4.71 -26.92 1.84
N ALA A 187 5.47 -26.01 1.22
CA ALA A 187 4.92 -24.77 0.69
C ALA A 187 3.81 -25.04 -0.35
N PRO A 188 2.64 -24.36 -0.25
CA PRO A 188 1.55 -24.50 -1.21
C PRO A 188 2.03 -24.26 -2.64
N LYS A 189 1.71 -25.19 -3.55
CA LYS A 189 2.05 -25.01 -4.97
C LYS A 189 1.14 -23.93 -5.54
N LYS A 190 1.71 -22.86 -6.12
CA LYS A 190 0.94 -21.89 -6.90
C LYS A 190 0.25 -22.63 -8.05
N ALA A 191 -1.02 -22.32 -8.30
CA ALA A 191 -1.71 -22.75 -9.52
C ALA A 191 -1.04 -22.18 -10.79
N ALA A 192 -0.25 -21.10 -10.64
CA ALA A 192 0.38 -20.36 -11.74
C ALA A 192 -0.65 -19.95 -12.82
N SER A 193 -1.89 -19.69 -12.40
CA SER A 193 -2.85 -19.00 -13.24
C SER A 193 -2.49 -17.52 -13.21
N HIS A 194 -2.23 -16.96 -14.39
CA HIS A 194 -2.03 -15.52 -14.59
C HIS A 194 -3.37 -14.84 -14.88
N ARG A 195 -4.42 -15.32 -14.19
CA ARG A 195 -5.81 -14.86 -14.02
C ARG A 195 -6.45 -15.63 -12.85
#